data_AF-X5DLS9-F1
#
_entry.id   AF-X5DLS9-F1
#
_cell.length_a   1.000
_cell.length_b   1.000
_cell.length_c   1.000
_cell.angle_alpha   90.00
_cell.angle_beta   90.00
_cell.angle_gamma   90.00
#
_symmetry.space_group_name_H-M   'P 1'
#
loop_
_entity.id
_entity.type
_entity.pdbx_description
1 polymer ?
#
loop_
_entity_poly.entity_id
_entity_poly.type
_entity_poly.pdbx_seq_one_letter_code
_entity_poly.pdbx_strand_id
1 'polypeptide(L)'
;MSNEYEETRRSFLTKLGLTLGASLVAGEKLSAKVLNDKAEFPLEADQQKLMDRYEDWMDEFIPVIKTFRADPNDKEAGRRIAELSEEAEGWREQLNVFMKDDNFARYYMIATERMTKEIY
;
A
#
# COMPACT_ATOMS: atom_id res chain seq x y z
N MET A 1 -18.28 18.28 -0.06
CA MET A 1 -16.86 18.30 -0.45
C MET A 1 -16.27 16.89 -0.36
N SER A 2 -16.88 15.92 -1.05
CA SER A 2 -16.57 14.48 -0.90
C SER A 2 -16.12 13.84 -2.22
N ASN A 3 -16.13 14.58 -3.32
CA ASN A 3 -15.83 14.06 -4.65
C ASN A 3 -14.32 14.15 -4.98
N GLU A 4 -13.68 15.29 -4.73
CA GLU A 4 -12.22 15.46 -4.92
C GLU A 4 -11.38 14.55 -4.00
N TYR A 5 -11.90 14.24 -2.80
CA TYR A 5 -11.26 13.39 -1.80
C TYR A 5 -11.18 11.92 -2.24
N GLU A 6 -12.28 11.36 -2.73
CA GLU A 6 -12.33 10.01 -3.29
C GLU A 6 -11.50 9.91 -4.59
N GLU A 7 -11.49 10.96 -5.41
CA GLU A 7 -10.65 11.03 -6.61
C GLU A 7 -9.15 11.04 -6.30
N THR A 8 -8.70 11.73 -5.25
CA THR A 8 -7.27 11.80 -4.91
C THR A 8 -6.76 10.48 -4.37
N ARG A 9 -7.54 9.83 -3.48
CA ARG A 9 -7.23 8.48 -2.99
C ARG A 9 -7.24 7.46 -4.11
N ARG A 10 -8.26 7.48 -4.97
CA ARG A 10 -8.33 6.59 -6.15
C ARG A 10 -7.19 6.87 -7.10
N SER A 11 -6.89 8.12 -7.44
CA SER A 11 -5.80 8.49 -8.35
C SER A 11 -4.44 8.04 -7.82
N PHE A 12 -4.19 8.23 -6.53
CA PHE A 12 -2.96 7.79 -5.88
C PHE A 12 -2.83 6.25 -5.88
N LEU A 13 -3.88 5.55 -5.47
CA LEU A 13 -3.90 4.08 -5.51
C LEU A 13 -3.84 3.56 -6.96
N THR A 14 -4.56 4.16 -7.91
CA THR A 14 -4.47 3.88 -9.35
C THR A 14 -3.04 4.02 -9.86
N LYS A 15 -2.34 5.08 -9.46
CA LYS A 15 -0.93 5.33 -9.86
C LYS A 15 0.03 4.29 -9.30
N LEU A 16 -0.28 3.71 -8.14
CA LEU A 16 0.43 2.56 -7.58
C LEU A 16 -0.06 1.20 -8.12
N GLY A 17 -0.99 1.18 -9.09
CA GLY A 17 -1.61 -0.06 -9.57
C GLY A 17 -2.62 -0.69 -8.59
N LEU A 18 -2.93 -0.02 -7.48
CA LEU A 18 -3.80 -0.43 -6.38
C LEU A 18 -5.25 0.01 -6.57
N THR A 19 -5.76 0.11 -7.80
CA THR A 19 -7.21 0.16 -8.00
C THR A 19 -7.84 -1.17 -7.60
N LEU A 20 -7.97 -1.38 -6.29
CA LEU A 20 -8.88 -2.33 -5.71
C LEU A 20 -10.27 -1.75 -5.98
N GLY A 21 -10.84 -2.15 -7.12
CA GLY A 21 -12.25 -1.92 -7.38
C GLY A 21 -13.05 -2.35 -6.15
N ALA A 22 -14.12 -1.61 -5.85
CA ALA A 22 -15.01 -1.84 -4.71
C ALA A 22 -15.67 -3.24 -4.66
N SER A 23 -15.23 -4.17 -5.51
CA SER A 23 -15.66 -5.56 -5.63
C SER A 23 -14.94 -6.55 -4.70
N LEU A 24 -13.87 -6.18 -3.97
CA LEU A 24 -13.21 -7.11 -3.04
C LEU A 24 -13.72 -7.04 -1.58
N VAL A 25 -14.62 -6.10 -1.24
CA VAL A 25 -15.19 -5.97 0.12
C VAL A 25 -16.59 -6.61 0.24
N ALA A 26 -16.82 -7.69 -0.50
CA ALA A 26 -18.04 -8.49 -0.36
C ALA A 26 -17.69 -9.97 -0.28
N GLY A 27 -17.06 -10.39 0.82
CA GLY A 27 -16.77 -11.81 1.01
C GLY A 27 -16.39 -12.20 2.42
N GLU A 28 -15.31 -11.64 2.97
CA GLU A 28 -14.81 -12.11 4.26
C GLU A 28 -14.51 -10.92 5.16
N LYS A 29 -15.21 -10.87 6.29
CA LYS A 29 -14.77 -10.04 7.43
C LYS A 29 -13.36 -10.49 7.76
N LEU A 30 -12.36 -9.69 7.40
CA LEU A 30 -11.00 -9.83 7.91
C LEU A 30 -11.12 -9.72 9.44
N SER A 31 -11.19 -10.88 10.09
CA SER A 31 -11.32 -11.01 11.53
C SER A 31 -10.11 -10.37 12.18
N ALA A 32 -10.30 -9.65 13.28
CA ALA A 32 -9.23 -9.07 14.08
C ALA A 32 -8.17 -10.11 14.54
N LYS A 33 -8.46 -11.41 14.40
CA LYS A 33 -7.53 -12.51 14.63
C LYS A 33 -6.38 -12.57 13.61
N VAL A 34 -6.65 -12.19 12.36
CA VAL A 34 -5.65 -12.11 11.26
C VAL A 34 -4.63 -10.98 11.51
N LEU A 35 -4.97 -10.00 12.35
CA LEU A 35 -4.14 -8.82 12.62
C LEU A 35 -2.95 -9.09 13.56
N ASN A 36 -2.89 -10.25 14.23
CA ASN A 36 -1.98 -10.45 15.35
C ASN A 36 -1.01 -11.64 15.24
N ASP A 37 -1.02 -12.38 14.13
CA ASP A 37 -0.11 -13.53 13.96
C ASP A 37 0.69 -13.40 12.65
N LYS A 38 1.95 -12.95 12.77
CA LYS A 38 2.99 -13.20 11.74
C LYS A 38 3.19 -14.71 11.48
N ALA A 39 2.57 -15.58 12.28
CA ALA A 39 2.63 -17.03 12.18
C ALA A 39 1.56 -17.67 11.28
N GLU A 40 0.51 -16.95 10.83
CA GLU A 40 -0.59 -17.56 10.04
C GLU A 40 -0.39 -17.49 8.50
N PHE A 41 0.61 -16.76 8.00
CA PHE A 41 0.87 -16.59 6.56
C PHE A 41 2.33 -16.87 6.21
N PRO A 42 2.74 -18.14 6.08
CA PRO A 42 4.10 -18.45 5.64
C PRO A 42 4.31 -17.89 4.23
N LEU A 43 5.26 -16.96 4.12
CA LEU A 43 5.73 -16.42 2.86
C LEU A 43 7.00 -17.15 2.43
N GLU A 44 7.15 -17.33 1.12
CA GLU A 44 8.43 -17.75 0.55
C GLU A 44 9.51 -16.70 0.82
N ALA A 45 10.77 -17.11 0.83
CA ALA A 45 11.87 -16.23 1.22
C ALA A 45 11.95 -14.94 0.37
N ASP A 46 11.63 -15.03 -0.92
CA ASP A 46 11.63 -13.86 -1.82
C ASP A 46 10.38 -12.99 -1.68
N GLN A 47 9.24 -13.58 -1.32
CA GLN A 47 8.03 -12.85 -0.95
C GLN A 47 8.25 -12.05 0.33
N GLN A 48 8.88 -12.65 1.34
CA GLN A 48 9.21 -11.97 2.59
C GLN A 48 10.15 -10.78 2.34
N LYS A 49 11.22 -10.95 1.54
CA LYS A 49 12.13 -9.84 1.21
C LYS A 49 11.42 -8.67 0.54
N LEU A 50 10.44 -8.96 -0.33
CA LEU A 50 9.66 -7.90 -0.97
C LEU A 50 8.74 -7.21 0.04
N MET A 51 8.13 -7.96 0.95
CA MET A 51 7.32 -7.38 2.02
C MET A 51 8.15 -6.54 2.99
N ASP A 52 9.35 -6.98 3.37
CA ASP A 52 10.25 -6.20 4.22
C ASP A 52 10.59 -4.86 3.56
N ARG A 53 10.96 -4.88 2.27
CA ARG A 53 11.21 -3.66 1.50
C ARG A 53 9.97 -2.78 1.37
N TYR A 54 8.80 -3.39 1.18
CA TYR A 54 7.54 -2.66 1.11
C TYR A 54 7.23 -1.97 2.44
N GLU A 55 7.47 -2.62 3.59
CA GLU A 55 7.33 -2.02 4.92
C GLU A 55 8.28 -0.85 5.13
N ASP A 56 9.56 -0.99 4.78
CA ASP A 56 10.54 0.11 4.84
C ASP A 56 10.11 1.30 3.96
N TRP A 57 9.59 1.01 2.76
CA TRP A 57 9.06 2.03 1.86
C TRP A 57 7.83 2.73 2.44
N MET A 58 6.94 2.02 3.14
CA MET A 58 5.80 2.63 3.80
C MET A 58 6.24 3.60 4.89
N ASP A 59 7.28 3.25 5.67
CA ASP A 59 7.83 4.12 6.71
C ASP A 59 8.39 5.44 6.14
N GLU A 60 8.92 5.43 4.92
CA GLU A 60 9.32 6.65 4.19
C GLU A 60 8.12 7.39 3.58
N PHE A 61 7.17 6.65 3.04
CA PHE A 61 6.05 7.19 2.27
C PHE A 61 5.01 7.92 3.14
N ILE A 62 4.68 7.38 4.30
CA ILE A 62 3.70 7.95 5.24
C ILE A 62 4.02 9.40 5.64
N PRO A 63 5.22 9.76 6.14
CA PRO A 63 5.54 11.13 6.54
C PRO A 63 5.57 12.10 5.34
N VAL A 64 6.02 11.63 4.17
CA VAL A 64 6.03 12.43 2.94
C VAL A 64 4.61 12.82 2.54
N ILE A 65 3.66 11.87 2.56
CA ILE A 65 2.25 12.19 2.26
C ILE A 65 1.64 13.10 3.32
N LYS A 66 1.93 12.90 4.60
CA LYS A 66 1.45 13.81 5.65
C LYS A 66 1.94 15.24 5.41
N THR A 67 3.21 15.40 5.01
CA THR A 67 3.81 16.70 4.66
C THR A 67 3.12 17.32 3.45
N PHE A 68 2.99 16.56 2.35
CA PHE A 68 2.32 17.03 1.13
C PHE A 68 0.84 17.38 1.38
N ARG A 69 0.16 16.69 2.30
CA ARG A 69 -1.22 17.01 2.69
C ARG A 69 -1.31 18.29 3.52
N ALA A 70 -0.31 18.57 4.35
CA ALA A 70 -0.23 19.81 5.12
C ALA A 70 0.12 21.01 4.22
N ASP A 71 1.00 20.81 3.22
CA ASP A 71 1.35 21.78 2.20
C ASP A 71 1.47 21.13 0.81
N PRO A 72 0.41 21.19 -0.02
CA PRO A 72 0.44 20.64 -1.38
C PRO A 72 1.41 21.35 -2.35
N ASN A 73 1.95 22.52 -1.98
CA ASN A 73 2.94 23.23 -2.78
C ASN A 73 4.39 22.92 -2.35
N ASP A 74 4.56 22.05 -1.35
CA ASP A 74 5.88 21.58 -0.94
C ASP A 74 6.52 20.78 -2.08
N LYS A 75 7.50 21.40 -2.71
CA LYS A 75 8.23 20.84 -3.86
C LYS A 75 9.08 19.63 -3.45
N GLU A 76 9.57 19.59 -2.23
CA GLU A 76 10.37 18.47 -1.73
C GLU A 76 9.47 17.26 -1.48
N ALA A 77 8.34 17.45 -0.81
CA ALA A 77 7.35 16.39 -0.61
C ALA A 77 6.82 15.86 -1.95
N GLY A 78 6.47 16.76 -2.88
CA GLY A 78 6.03 16.37 -4.23
C GLY A 78 7.09 15.57 -5.02
N ARG A 79 8.36 15.99 -4.96
CA ARG A 79 9.48 15.25 -5.57
C ARG A 79 9.63 13.87 -4.94
N ARG A 80 9.57 13.77 -3.60
CA ARG A 80 9.75 12.52 -2.87
C ARG A 80 8.60 11.54 -3.13
N ILE A 81 7.37 12.03 -3.30
CA ILE A 81 6.24 11.21 -3.78
C ILE A 81 6.56 10.62 -5.15
N ALA A 82 7.10 11.40 -6.08
CA ALA A 82 7.42 10.91 -7.42
C ALA A 82 8.51 9.83 -7.37
N GLU A 83 9.59 10.06 -6.62
CA GLU A 83 10.70 9.10 -6.43
C GLU A 83 10.20 7.78 -5.81
N LEU A 84 9.42 7.86 -4.72
CA LEU A 84 8.84 6.69 -4.05
C LEU A 84 7.82 5.96 -4.95
N SER A 85 7.12 6.68 -5.82
CA SER A 85 6.19 6.06 -6.78
C SER A 85 6.94 5.30 -7.88
N GLU A 86 8.07 5.83 -8.37
CA GLU A 86 8.93 5.16 -9.34
C GLU A 86 9.55 3.89 -8.76
N GLU A 87 9.97 3.95 -7.50
CA GLU A 87 10.50 2.78 -6.79
C GLU A 87 9.45 1.66 -6.68
N ALA A 88 8.21 1.99 -6.31
CA ALA A 88 7.12 1.03 -6.23
C ALA A 88 6.75 0.44 -7.60
N GLU A 89 6.78 1.24 -8.67
CA GLU A 89 6.57 0.75 -10.05
C GLU A 89 7.62 -0.28 -10.46
N GLY A 90 8.86 -0.13 -9.96
CA GLY A 90 9.94 -1.09 -10.15
C GLY A 90 9.64 -2.49 -9.60
N TRP A 91 8.72 -2.62 -8.65
CA TRP A 91 8.31 -3.91 -8.08
C TRP A 91 7.07 -4.52 -8.73
N ARG A 92 6.43 -3.79 -9.66
CA ARG A 92 5.13 -4.18 -10.24
C ARG A 92 5.12 -5.58 -10.83
N GLU A 93 6.18 -5.97 -11.54
CA GLU A 93 6.27 -7.32 -12.11
C GLU A 93 6.35 -8.41 -11.03
N GLN A 94 7.15 -8.19 -9.98
CA GLN A 94 7.29 -9.12 -8.86
C GLN A 94 5.99 -9.20 -8.04
N LEU A 95 5.35 -8.06 -7.78
CA LEU A 95 4.03 -7.99 -7.16
C LEU A 95 3.01 -8.79 -7.96
N ASN A 96 2.91 -8.61 -9.28
CA ASN A 96 1.96 -9.37 -10.11
C ASN A 96 2.19 -10.88 -10.07
N VAL A 97 3.44 -11.34 -9.90
CA VAL A 97 3.76 -12.75 -9.75
C VAL A 97 3.38 -13.24 -8.36
N PHE A 98 3.78 -12.52 -7.31
CA PHE A 98 3.58 -12.93 -5.92
C PHE A 98 2.13 -12.79 -5.46
N MET A 99 1.35 -11.87 -6.01
CA MET A 99 -0.09 -11.71 -5.74
C MET A 99 -0.95 -12.93 -6.17
N LYS A 100 -0.37 -13.89 -6.89
CA LYS A 100 -1.01 -15.18 -7.18
C LYS A 100 -1.01 -16.13 -5.97
N ASP A 101 -0.16 -15.86 -4.98
CA ASP A 101 -0.15 -16.57 -3.72
C ASP A 101 -1.10 -15.87 -2.73
N ASP A 102 -2.05 -16.64 -2.18
CA ASP A 102 -3.09 -16.12 -1.31
C ASP A 102 -2.54 -15.56 0.01
N ASN A 103 -1.46 -16.14 0.55
CA ASN A 103 -0.86 -15.66 1.79
C ASN A 103 -0.14 -14.34 1.57
N PHE A 104 0.63 -14.23 0.48
CA PHE A 104 1.26 -12.98 0.08
C PHE A 104 0.23 -11.89 -0.19
N ALA A 105 -0.81 -12.19 -0.96
CA ALA A 105 -1.86 -11.23 -1.27
C ALA A 105 -2.56 -10.71 0.00
N ARG A 106 -2.84 -11.59 0.96
CA ARG A 106 -3.41 -11.21 2.26
C ARG A 106 -2.46 -10.32 3.07
N TYR A 107 -1.20 -10.70 3.18
CA TYR A 107 -0.20 -9.91 3.90
C TYR A 107 -0.06 -8.51 3.28
N TYR A 108 0.08 -8.45 1.96
CA TYR A 108 0.19 -7.21 1.21
C TYR A 108 -1.02 -6.29 1.43
N MET A 109 -2.24 -6.84 1.39
CA MET A 109 -3.46 -6.09 1.66
C MET A 109 -3.52 -5.53 3.09
N ILE A 110 -3.13 -6.32 4.09
CA ILE A 110 -3.12 -5.89 5.50
C ILE A 110 -2.10 -4.77 5.71
N ALA A 111 -0.89 -4.92 5.16
CA ALA A 111 0.15 -3.90 5.21
C ALA A 111 -0.32 -2.58 4.59
N THR A 112 -0.91 -2.65 3.39
CA THR A 112 -1.46 -1.49 2.67
C THR A 112 -2.61 -0.82 3.44
N GLU A 113 -3.49 -1.60 4.06
CA GLU A 113 -4.59 -1.08 4.87
C GLU A 113 -4.06 -0.32 6.09
N ARG A 114 -3.04 -0.86 6.76
CA ARG A 114 -2.37 -0.20 7.89
C ARG A 114 -1.77 1.14 7.48
N MET A 115 -0.98 1.18 6.41
CA MET A 115 -0.42 2.43 5.89
C MET A 115 -1.51 3.47 5.61
N THR A 116 -2.61 3.05 4.99
CA THR A 116 -3.73 3.95 4.71
C THR A 116 -4.31 4.51 6.00
N LYS A 117 -4.52 3.69 7.03
CA LYS A 117 -4.99 4.18 8.36
C LYS A 117 -3.99 5.09 9.05
N GLU A 118 -2.70 4.92 8.83
CA GLU A 118 -1.70 5.80 9.42
C GLU A 118 -1.65 7.18 8.74
N ILE A 119 -2.03 7.25 7.46
CA ILE A 119 -2.08 8.49 6.68
C ILE A 119 -3.35 9.32 6.98
N TYR A 120 -4.48 8.69 7.34
CA TYR A 120 -5.81 9.31 7.47
C TYR A 120 -6.39 9.19 8.88
#